data_AF-A0A3D4UK34-F1
#
_entry.id   AF-A0A3D4UK34-F1
#
_cell.length_a   1.000
_cell.length_b   1.000
_cell.length_c   1.000
_cell.angle_alpha   90.00
_cell.angle_beta   90.00
_cell.angle_gamma   90.00
#
_symmetry.space_group_name_H-M   'P 1'
#
loop_
_entity.id
_entity.type
_entity.pdbx_description
1 polymer ?
#
loop_
_entity_poly.entity_id
_entity_poly.type
_entity_poly.pdbx_seq_one_letter_code
_entity_poly.pdbx_strand_id
1 'polypeptide(L)'
;MSFQSSRQAQHEMGFSGRCAYNHTRATKRQIQETPRTLPMAHQLGEATSAFEKLDRCADLDHRPRVLLGKMGLDGHDRGVKVIARALRDSGIHVIYSGLWQTPQSLAISARDEDVDVIAASMMSNSHLVLGKHLMDGLANVGRPDIPVLMGGILPQEDIPKLKEMGVRQCFPTGTGLIDIVNAVRDSVHELALKVDTDHPSAQLSRDLSLIHNEKPMRQDATRRRPKRVIGLTGSPGAGKSTLVAQLAREHFKRAQKDPSIGRCAVLAFDPKSPITNGALLGDRLRVDFNNIGEHVYYHSLAIRGEDYHGLNDAIELIGGACSGNDAYDTLLVETVGAGQNETMIRDFVDHTAVVLTPGMGDAVQMDKAGILEIADIFVCNKADHPGEDELVRDLRDIAGKIPIVETVATHAKGIPELFDTLMAVGS
;
A
#
# COMPACT_ATOMS: atom_id res chain seq x y z
N MET A 1 26.88 61.98 -15.30
CA MET A 1 28.29 61.53 -15.25
C MET A 1 28.25 60.08 -14.74
N SER A 2 28.56 59.03 -15.51
CA SER A 2 29.83 58.71 -16.22
C SER A 2 30.93 58.26 -15.24
N PHE A 3 31.85 57.31 -15.50
CA PHE A 3 32.21 56.49 -16.68
C PHE A 3 32.19 54.99 -16.27
N GLN A 4 31.85 54.00 -17.10
CA GLN A 4 32.55 53.48 -18.29
C GLN A 4 33.94 52.85 -18.02
N SER A 5 34.06 51.60 -18.50
CA SER A 5 35.23 51.03 -19.21
C SER A 5 36.39 50.47 -18.36
N SER A 6 37.26 49.56 -18.85
CA SER A 6 37.53 49.14 -20.24
C SER A 6 37.93 47.63 -20.29
N ARG A 7 37.48 46.84 -21.28
CA ARG A 7 38.20 46.43 -22.53
C ARG A 7 39.34 45.41 -22.31
N GLN A 8 39.72 44.53 -23.25
CA GLN A 8 39.38 44.32 -24.68
C GLN A 8 39.60 42.80 -25.01
N ALA A 9 38.85 42.17 -25.93
CA ALA A 9 39.26 41.80 -27.32
C ALA A 9 40.52 40.91 -27.46
N GLN A 10 40.80 40.09 -28.49
CA GLN A 10 40.18 39.62 -29.77
C GLN A 10 40.88 38.25 -30.09
N HIS A 11 40.59 37.41 -31.10
CA HIS A 11 39.77 37.46 -32.33
C HIS A 11 39.31 36.02 -32.71
N GLU A 12 38.51 35.89 -33.77
CA GLU A 12 38.15 34.63 -34.45
C GLU A 12 39.19 34.12 -35.49
N MET A 13 38.91 32.95 -36.07
CA MET A 13 39.49 32.33 -37.29
C MET A 13 40.90 31.69 -37.14
N GLY A 14 41.25 30.60 -37.85
CA GLY A 14 40.44 29.74 -38.73
C GLY A 14 41.27 28.95 -39.76
N PHE A 15 41.12 27.62 -39.77
CA PHE A 15 41.42 26.67 -40.87
C PHE A 15 42.85 26.42 -41.43
N SER A 16 42.99 25.22 -42.02
CA SER A 16 44.12 24.65 -42.80
C SER A 16 45.38 24.20 -42.00
N GLY A 17 46.09 23.12 -42.37
CA GLY A 17 45.80 22.10 -43.38
C GLY A 17 46.90 21.01 -43.51
N ARG A 18 46.50 19.82 -44.00
CA ARG A 18 47.29 18.74 -44.65
C ARG A 18 48.66 18.29 -44.07
N CYS A 19 48.67 17.04 -43.60
CA CYS A 19 49.48 15.90 -44.08
C CYS A 19 50.99 16.06 -44.33
N ALA A 20 51.80 15.26 -43.60
CA ALA A 20 53.07 14.74 -44.08
C ALA A 20 53.23 13.26 -43.67
N TYR A 21 53.72 12.44 -44.61
CA TYR A 21 54.00 11.01 -44.43
C TYR A 21 55.26 10.77 -43.59
N ASN A 22 55.36 9.57 -42.99
CA ASN A 22 56.62 8.83 -43.04
C ASN A 22 56.38 7.31 -43.13
N HIS A 23 57.07 6.67 -44.07
CA HIS A 23 56.96 5.25 -44.36
C HIS A 23 58.10 4.46 -43.72
N THR A 24 57.76 3.32 -43.11
CA THR A 24 58.70 2.19 -42.98
C THR A 24 57.95 0.88 -43.22
N ARG A 25 58.33 0.17 -44.28
CA ARG A 25 57.81 -1.18 -44.58
C ARG A 25 58.66 -2.24 -43.86
N ALA A 26 58.02 -3.19 -43.19
CA ALA A 26 58.64 -4.46 -42.83
C ALA A 26 57.66 -5.63 -43.00
N THR A 27 57.94 -6.47 -44.01
CA THR A 27 57.65 -7.91 -44.13
C THR A 27 56.34 -8.51 -43.58
N LYS A 28 55.52 -9.03 -44.50
CA LYS A 28 54.44 -10.00 -44.23
C LYS A 28 54.98 -11.25 -43.49
N ARG A 29 54.31 -11.67 -42.42
CA ARG A 29 54.19 -13.08 -42.04
C ARG A 29 52.72 -13.50 -42.17
N GLN A 30 52.46 -14.56 -42.93
CA GLN A 30 51.17 -15.22 -42.92
C GLN A 30 51.01 -15.95 -41.58
N ILE A 31 49.92 -15.71 -40.88
CA ILE A 31 49.40 -16.57 -39.82
C ILE A 31 47.93 -16.80 -40.15
N GLN A 32 47.49 -18.06 -40.09
CA GLN A 32 46.21 -18.50 -40.60
C GLN A 32 45.03 -17.87 -39.85
N GLU A 33 43.99 -17.51 -40.60
CA GLU A 33 42.71 -17.10 -40.04
C GLU A 33 42.06 -18.27 -39.30
N THR A 34 41.81 -18.09 -38.01
CA THR A 34 40.79 -18.84 -37.27
C THR A 34 39.72 -17.83 -36.87
N PRO A 35 38.45 -18.00 -37.27
CA PRO A 35 37.40 -17.07 -36.91
C PRO A 35 37.13 -17.17 -35.41
N ARG A 36 37.69 -16.24 -34.64
CA ARG A 36 37.21 -16.01 -33.27
C ARG A 36 35.80 -15.44 -33.38
N THR A 37 34.81 -16.25 -33.07
CA THR A 37 33.46 -15.78 -32.76
C THR A 37 33.56 -14.75 -31.65
N LEU A 38 33.33 -13.47 -31.99
CA LEU A 38 33.05 -12.45 -30.99
C LEU A 38 31.84 -12.94 -30.18
N PRO A 39 31.89 -12.95 -28.84
CA PRO A 39 30.68 -13.18 -28.06
C PRO A 39 29.67 -12.09 -28.44
N MET A 40 28.41 -12.49 -28.64
CA MET A 40 27.34 -11.54 -28.97
C MET A 40 27.33 -10.40 -27.96
N ALA A 41 27.17 -9.18 -28.45
CA ALA A 41 26.89 -8.04 -27.59
C ALA A 41 25.62 -8.35 -26.78
N HIS A 42 25.73 -8.39 -25.45
CA HIS A 42 24.55 -8.46 -24.58
C HIS A 42 23.58 -7.37 -24.99
N GLN A 43 22.33 -7.73 -25.28
CA GLN A 43 21.30 -6.75 -25.56
C GLN A 43 21.12 -5.87 -24.31
N LEU A 44 21.24 -4.56 -24.49
CA LEU A 44 21.12 -3.52 -23.44
C LEU A 44 19.66 -3.36 -22.91
N GLY A 45 18.88 -4.45 -22.89
CA GLY A 45 17.47 -4.47 -22.52
C GLY A 45 17.03 -5.72 -21.75
N GLU A 46 17.87 -6.75 -21.60
CA GLU A 46 17.55 -7.87 -20.70
C GLU A 46 17.76 -7.45 -19.24
N ALA A 47 16.70 -7.56 -18.43
CA ALA A 47 16.79 -7.33 -17.00
C ALA A 47 17.76 -8.35 -16.38
N THR A 48 18.70 -7.86 -15.57
CA THR A 48 19.64 -8.70 -14.80
C THR A 48 18.88 -9.70 -13.94
N SER A 49 18.83 -10.96 -14.41
CA SER A 49 18.01 -12.07 -13.88
C SER A 49 16.56 -11.67 -13.54
N ALA A 50 15.64 -11.89 -14.48
CA ALA A 50 14.21 -11.80 -14.18
C ALA A 50 13.86 -12.76 -13.02
N PHE A 51 13.38 -12.20 -11.90
CA PHE A 51 12.92 -13.00 -10.77
C PHE A 51 11.66 -13.76 -11.19
N GLU A 52 11.70 -15.09 -11.09
CA GLU A 52 10.64 -15.95 -11.60
C GLU A 52 9.35 -15.82 -10.77
N LYS A 53 8.25 -15.56 -11.47
CA LYS A 53 6.88 -15.54 -10.95
C LYS A 53 6.40 -16.97 -10.72
N LEU A 54 6.59 -17.46 -9.51
CA LEU A 54 6.22 -18.80 -9.08
C LEU A 54 5.48 -18.68 -7.76
N ASP A 55 4.34 -19.34 -7.62
CA ASP A 55 3.68 -19.44 -6.32
C ASP A 55 4.51 -20.38 -5.41
N ARG A 56 5.37 -19.79 -4.58
CA ARG A 56 6.24 -20.51 -3.63
C ARG A 56 5.54 -20.75 -2.30
N CYS A 57 4.31 -20.28 -2.11
CA CYS A 57 3.59 -20.33 -0.84
C CYS A 57 2.29 -21.14 -0.92
N ALA A 58 2.11 -21.93 -1.99
CA ALA A 58 0.94 -22.77 -2.20
C ALA A 58 0.87 -24.00 -1.27
N ASP A 59 1.97 -24.31 -0.58
CA ASP A 59 2.12 -25.40 0.39
C ASP A 59 1.78 -24.99 1.84
N LEU A 60 1.48 -23.71 2.08
CA LEU A 60 1.23 -23.14 3.41
C LEU A 60 -0.28 -23.08 3.73
N ASP A 61 -0.58 -23.15 5.03
CA ASP A 61 -1.96 -23.18 5.58
C ASP A 61 -2.77 -21.89 5.32
N HIS A 62 -2.07 -20.76 5.16
CA HIS A 62 -2.60 -19.50 4.64
C HIS A 62 -1.51 -18.74 3.87
N ARG A 63 -1.88 -17.63 3.23
CA ARG A 63 -0.93 -16.80 2.47
C ARG A 63 -0.12 -15.92 3.42
N PRO A 64 1.23 -15.98 3.42
CA PRO A 64 2.04 -15.18 4.34
C PRO A 64 1.73 -13.69 4.17
N ARG A 65 1.45 -13.00 5.28
CA ARG A 65 1.26 -11.54 5.35
C ARG A 65 2.51 -10.91 5.93
N VAL A 66 3.17 -10.04 5.17
CA VAL A 66 4.41 -9.35 5.61
C VAL A 66 4.27 -7.83 5.58
N LEU A 67 4.60 -7.19 6.70
CA LEU A 67 4.74 -5.74 6.77
C LEU A 67 6.17 -5.32 6.43
N LEU A 68 6.37 -4.73 5.26
CA LEU A 68 7.64 -4.13 4.86
C LEU A 68 7.77 -2.72 5.45
N GLY A 69 8.51 -2.64 6.57
CA GLY A 69 8.67 -1.41 7.35
C GLY A 69 9.83 -0.53 6.90
N LYS A 70 9.63 0.79 6.87
CA LYS A 70 10.69 1.82 6.76
C LYS A 70 10.58 2.83 7.90
N MET A 71 11.42 2.67 8.92
CA MET A 71 11.35 3.44 10.17
C MET A 71 12.27 4.66 10.21
N GLY A 72 11.83 5.71 10.91
CA GLY A 72 12.62 6.91 11.16
C GLY A 72 12.93 7.69 9.88
N LEU A 73 14.06 8.39 9.81
CA LEU A 73 14.40 9.27 8.68
C LEU A 73 14.92 8.52 7.42
N ASP A 74 14.75 7.20 7.33
CA ASP A 74 15.26 6.41 6.21
C ASP A 74 14.41 6.53 4.94
N GLY A 75 14.87 7.38 4.01
CA GLY A 75 14.24 7.57 2.70
C GLY A 75 14.60 6.55 1.61
N HIS A 76 15.40 5.51 1.89
CA HIS A 76 15.88 4.59 0.86
C HIS A 76 14.82 3.55 0.45
N ASP A 77 14.11 3.81 -0.65
CA ASP A 77 12.97 3.02 -1.12
C ASP A 77 13.32 1.93 -2.15
N ARG A 78 14.42 2.08 -2.91
CA ARG A 78 14.73 1.22 -4.06
C ARG A 78 14.86 -0.26 -3.69
N GLY A 79 15.61 -0.58 -2.64
CA GLY A 79 15.84 -1.97 -2.20
C GLY A 79 14.55 -2.64 -1.72
N VAL A 80 13.78 -1.95 -0.87
CA VAL A 80 12.51 -2.49 -0.34
C VAL A 80 11.47 -2.68 -1.46
N LYS A 81 11.46 -1.84 -2.50
CA LYS A 81 10.60 -2.02 -3.69
C LYS A 81 10.96 -3.26 -4.52
N VAL A 82 12.24 -3.65 -4.59
CA VAL A 82 12.66 -4.91 -5.23
C VAL A 82 12.24 -6.11 -4.39
N ILE A 83 12.46 -6.05 -3.08
CA ILE A 83 12.02 -7.08 -2.12
C ILE A 83 10.50 -7.27 -2.18
N ALA A 84 9.72 -6.19 -2.16
CA ALA A 84 8.26 -6.23 -2.25
C ALA A 84 7.76 -6.97 -3.50
N ARG A 85 8.38 -6.71 -4.67
CA ARG A 85 8.05 -7.43 -5.91
C ARG A 85 8.41 -8.91 -5.83
N ALA A 86 9.59 -9.25 -5.32
CA ALA A 86 10.05 -10.64 -5.19
C ALA A 86 9.16 -11.47 -4.25
N LEU A 87 8.71 -10.88 -3.14
CA LEU A 87 7.78 -11.51 -2.19
C LEU A 87 6.41 -11.73 -2.85
N ARG A 88 5.81 -10.70 -3.46
CA ARG A 88 4.51 -10.81 -4.15
C ARG A 88 4.55 -11.78 -5.35
N ASP A 89 5.64 -11.76 -6.12
CA ASP A 89 5.88 -12.72 -7.20
C ASP A 89 6.33 -14.12 -6.69
N SER A 90 6.37 -14.32 -5.36
CA SER A 90 6.52 -15.61 -4.67
C SER A 90 5.23 -16.10 -3.97
N GLY A 91 4.12 -15.35 -4.06
CA GLY A 91 2.83 -15.73 -3.48
C GLY A 91 2.50 -15.17 -2.10
N ILE A 92 3.24 -14.14 -1.67
CA ILE A 92 3.12 -13.46 -0.37
C ILE A 92 2.22 -12.22 -0.50
N HIS A 93 1.46 -11.91 0.55
CA HIS A 93 0.71 -10.66 0.70
C HIS A 93 1.60 -9.62 1.37
N VAL A 94 1.98 -8.59 0.61
CA VAL A 94 3.00 -7.62 1.01
C VAL A 94 2.33 -6.29 1.35
N ILE A 95 2.25 -5.96 2.64
CA ILE A 95 1.84 -4.65 3.12
C ILE A 95 3.09 -3.76 3.11
N TYR A 96 3.10 -2.68 2.34
CA TYR A 96 4.20 -1.71 2.40
C TYR A 96 3.85 -0.57 3.36
N SER A 97 4.72 -0.28 4.34
CA SER A 97 4.44 0.78 5.33
C SER A 97 4.61 2.20 4.79
N GLY A 98 5.25 2.35 3.62
CA GLY A 98 5.71 3.64 3.15
C GLY A 98 6.92 4.14 3.92
N LEU A 99 7.46 5.29 3.51
CA LEU A 99 8.61 5.91 4.16
C LEU A 99 8.23 6.58 5.49
N TRP A 100 9.25 6.84 6.31
CA TRP A 100 9.18 7.70 7.49
C TRP A 100 8.14 7.30 8.55
N GLN A 101 7.97 5.99 8.75
CA GLN A 101 7.09 5.50 9.81
C GLN A 101 7.76 5.58 11.18
N THR A 102 6.98 5.91 12.20
CA THR A 102 7.37 5.72 13.59
C THR A 102 7.29 4.23 13.95
N PRO A 103 8.09 3.73 14.91
CA PRO A 103 7.95 2.36 15.40
C PRO A 103 6.54 2.04 15.91
N GLN A 104 5.87 3.01 16.55
CA GLN A 104 4.48 2.87 17.00
C GLN A 104 3.49 2.73 15.83
N SER A 105 3.58 3.58 14.80
CA SER A 105 2.76 3.45 13.57
C SER A 105 2.96 2.09 12.90
N LEU A 106 4.20 1.59 12.89
CA LEU A 106 4.53 0.28 12.32
C LEU A 106 3.96 -0.87 13.17
N ALA A 107 4.02 -0.78 14.51
CA ALA A 107 3.41 -1.76 15.40
C ALA A 107 1.88 -1.79 15.28
N ILE A 108 1.21 -0.63 15.28
CA ILE A 108 -0.23 -0.50 15.03
C ILE A 108 -0.60 -1.15 13.70
N SER A 109 0.18 -0.87 12.64
CA SER A 109 -0.03 -1.46 11.32
C SER A 109 0.18 -2.98 11.30
N ALA A 110 1.15 -3.50 12.04
CA ALA A 110 1.40 -4.94 12.13
C ALA A 110 0.28 -5.69 12.85
N ARG A 111 -0.25 -5.10 13.93
CA ARG A 111 -1.44 -5.60 14.63
C ARG A 111 -2.65 -5.56 13.71
N ASP A 112 -2.99 -4.38 13.20
CA ASP A 112 -4.25 -4.17 12.48
C ASP A 112 -4.33 -5.03 11.21
N GLU A 113 -3.20 -5.25 10.54
CA GLU A 113 -3.11 -6.12 9.35
C GLU A 113 -2.94 -7.61 9.69
N ASP A 114 -2.82 -7.98 10.96
CA ASP A 114 -2.50 -9.33 11.47
C ASP A 114 -1.40 -10.03 10.65
N VAL A 115 -0.21 -9.43 10.62
CA VAL A 115 0.90 -9.96 9.82
C VAL A 115 1.57 -11.15 10.49
N ASP A 116 1.99 -12.13 9.69
CA ASP A 116 2.86 -13.22 10.13
C ASP A 116 4.25 -12.72 10.53
N VAL A 117 4.70 -11.60 9.95
CA VAL A 117 6.05 -11.08 10.15
C VAL A 117 6.20 -9.61 9.75
N ILE A 118 7.01 -8.85 10.49
CA ILE A 118 7.52 -7.55 10.05
C ILE A 118 8.90 -7.75 9.45
N ALA A 119 9.16 -7.20 8.25
CA ALA A 119 10.50 -7.07 7.71
C ALA A 119 10.89 -5.59 7.61
N ALA A 120 11.61 -5.11 8.63
CA ALA A 120 12.08 -3.73 8.74
C ALA A 120 13.34 -3.51 7.89
N SER A 121 13.23 -2.67 6.85
CA SER A 121 14.36 -2.26 6.03
C SER A 121 14.99 -0.97 6.58
N MET A 122 16.25 -1.06 7.01
CA MET A 122 16.99 0.03 7.66
C MET A 122 18.35 0.25 6.99
N MET A 123 18.50 1.41 6.36
CA MET A 123 19.77 1.95 5.85
C MET A 123 20.27 3.14 6.69
N SER A 124 19.49 3.56 7.70
CA SER A 124 19.89 4.51 8.73
C SER A 124 20.57 3.80 9.91
N ASN A 125 21.63 4.41 10.46
CA ASN A 125 22.38 3.89 11.61
C ASN A 125 21.60 4.14 12.93
N SER A 126 20.43 3.52 13.06
CA SER A 126 19.49 3.73 14.18
C SER A 126 18.69 2.48 14.54
N HIS A 127 19.09 1.33 14.01
CA HIS A 127 18.46 0.01 14.18
C HIS A 127 18.34 -0.44 15.63
N LEU A 128 19.32 -0.18 16.50
CA LEU A 128 19.20 -0.52 17.92
C LEU A 128 18.07 0.27 18.61
N VAL A 129 18.00 1.58 18.40
CA VAL A 129 17.00 2.44 19.05
C VAL A 129 15.60 2.20 18.48
N LEU A 130 15.47 2.22 17.16
CA LEU A 130 14.17 2.03 16.48
C LEU A 130 13.70 0.58 16.57
N GLY A 131 14.61 -0.39 16.56
CA GLY A 131 14.31 -1.79 16.82
C GLY A 131 13.74 -1.98 18.22
N LYS A 132 14.35 -1.40 19.25
CA LYS A 132 13.81 -1.46 20.61
C LYS A 132 12.41 -0.88 20.68
N HIS A 133 12.21 0.34 20.18
CA HIS A 133 10.90 1.00 20.18
C HIS A 133 9.84 0.24 19.36
N LEU A 134 10.23 -0.56 18.37
CA LEU A 134 9.32 -1.44 17.63
C LEU A 134 8.89 -2.64 18.49
N MET A 135 9.81 -3.29 19.19
CA MET A 135 9.48 -4.39 20.12
C MET A 135 8.61 -3.89 21.28
N ASP A 136 8.97 -2.75 21.88
CA ASP A 136 8.17 -2.08 22.93
C ASP A 136 6.77 -1.72 22.38
N GLY A 137 6.69 -1.18 21.17
CA GLY A 137 5.44 -0.84 20.49
C GLY A 137 4.55 -2.05 20.20
N LEU A 138 5.14 -3.17 19.76
CA LEU A 138 4.43 -4.44 19.52
C LEU A 138 3.80 -5.00 20.81
N ALA A 139 4.53 -4.94 21.93
CA ALA A 139 3.98 -5.30 23.23
C ALA A 139 2.81 -4.38 23.63
N ASN A 140 2.95 -3.06 23.45
CA ASN A 140 1.90 -2.08 23.79
C ASN A 140 0.61 -2.27 22.99
N VAL A 141 0.69 -2.64 21.71
CA VAL A 141 -0.49 -2.92 20.86
C VAL A 141 -1.02 -4.36 21.03
N GLY A 142 -0.51 -5.11 22.01
CA GLY A 142 -0.98 -6.46 22.33
C GLY A 142 -0.54 -7.55 21.35
N ARG A 143 0.55 -7.33 20.60
CA ARG A 143 1.11 -8.30 19.64
C ARG A 143 2.64 -8.51 19.79
N PRO A 144 3.16 -8.84 21.00
CA PRO A 144 4.58 -9.15 21.20
C PRO A 144 5.03 -10.44 20.50
N ASP A 145 4.08 -11.25 20.02
CA ASP A 145 4.30 -12.50 19.30
C ASP A 145 4.79 -12.31 17.85
N ILE A 146 4.49 -11.16 17.22
CA ILE A 146 4.82 -10.93 15.81
C ILE A 146 6.35 -10.89 15.63
N PRO A 147 6.94 -11.83 14.85
CA PRO A 147 8.37 -11.85 14.63
C PRO A 147 8.84 -10.65 13.81
N VAL A 148 9.96 -10.07 14.24
CA VAL A 148 10.64 -8.98 13.53
C VAL A 148 11.90 -9.51 12.83
N LEU A 149 11.91 -9.38 11.51
CA LEU A 149 13.10 -9.48 10.66
C LEU A 149 13.63 -8.07 10.40
N MET A 150 14.95 -7.90 10.35
CA MET A 150 15.57 -6.61 10.07
C MET A 150 16.63 -6.74 8.97
N GLY A 151 16.68 -5.82 8.01
CA GLY A 151 17.65 -5.89 6.92
C GLY A 151 18.11 -4.55 6.38
N GLY A 152 19.28 -4.53 5.75
CA GLY A 152 19.93 -3.32 5.22
C GLY A 152 21.35 -3.16 5.72
N ILE A 153 21.74 -1.94 6.09
CA ILE A 153 23.11 -1.64 6.55
C ILE A 153 23.17 -1.86 8.07
N LEU A 154 23.46 -3.11 8.46
CA LEU A 154 23.56 -3.55 9.85
C LEU A 154 25.04 -3.81 10.21
N PRO A 155 25.64 -3.05 11.14
CA PRO A 155 26.97 -3.34 11.67
C PRO A 155 27.04 -4.73 12.31
N GLN A 156 28.17 -5.42 12.15
CA GLN A 156 28.33 -6.80 12.63
C GLN A 156 28.31 -6.88 14.16
N GLU A 157 28.79 -5.84 14.84
CA GLU A 157 28.74 -5.69 16.30
C GLU A 157 27.33 -5.45 16.87
N ASP A 158 26.35 -5.09 16.03
CA ASP A 158 24.98 -4.79 16.45
C ASP A 158 24.00 -5.93 16.18
N ILE A 159 24.30 -6.84 15.24
CA ILE A 159 23.49 -8.03 14.97
C ILE A 159 23.27 -8.90 16.23
N PRO A 160 24.27 -9.15 17.11
CA PRO A 160 24.03 -9.87 18.36
C PRO A 160 23.05 -9.17 19.30
N LYS A 161 23.16 -7.83 19.42
CA LYS A 161 22.29 -7.01 20.28
C LYS A 161 20.85 -7.01 19.76
N LEU A 162 20.66 -6.87 18.44
CA LEU A 162 19.35 -6.97 17.80
C LEU A 162 18.69 -8.33 18.11
N LYS A 163 19.44 -9.42 18.02
CA LYS A 163 18.94 -10.77 18.36
C LYS A 163 18.60 -10.92 19.84
N GLU A 164 19.45 -10.42 20.74
CA GLU A 164 19.20 -10.40 22.19
C GLU A 164 17.92 -9.62 22.55
N MET A 165 17.63 -8.55 21.80
CA MET A 165 16.40 -7.76 21.91
C MET A 165 15.16 -8.41 21.27
N GLY A 166 15.28 -9.59 20.65
CA GLY A 166 14.15 -10.33 20.04
C GLY A 166 13.98 -10.19 18.52
N VAL A 167 14.89 -9.52 17.80
CA VAL A 167 14.88 -9.54 16.32
C VAL A 167 15.25 -10.96 15.85
N ARG A 168 14.27 -11.68 15.28
CA ARG A 168 14.38 -13.10 14.88
C ARG A 168 15.53 -13.35 13.91
N GLN A 169 15.71 -12.48 12.92
CA GLN A 169 16.80 -12.61 11.95
C GLN A 169 17.23 -11.26 11.37
N CYS A 170 18.53 -11.14 11.09
CA CYS A 170 19.15 -9.98 10.47
C CYS A 170 19.66 -10.30 9.06
N PHE A 171 19.40 -9.42 8.10
CA PHE A 171 19.74 -9.57 6.68
C PHE A 171 20.63 -8.42 6.18
N PRO A 172 21.97 -8.56 6.25
CA PRO A 172 22.89 -7.57 5.72
C PRO A 172 22.72 -7.34 4.21
N THR A 173 23.24 -6.21 3.72
CA THR A 173 23.35 -5.94 2.28
C THR A 173 24.02 -7.10 1.53
N GLY A 174 23.41 -7.54 0.42
CA GLY A 174 23.88 -8.66 -0.40
C GLY A 174 23.17 -9.99 -0.13
N THR A 175 22.30 -10.08 0.88
CA THR A 175 21.37 -11.20 1.08
C THR A 175 20.58 -11.51 -0.20
N GLY A 176 20.42 -12.79 -0.55
CA GLY A 176 19.64 -13.21 -1.71
C GLY A 176 18.13 -13.02 -1.52
N LEU A 177 17.42 -12.68 -2.61
CA LEU A 177 15.97 -12.50 -2.55
C LEU A 177 15.23 -13.78 -2.14
N ILE A 178 15.75 -14.95 -2.49
CA ILE A 178 15.14 -16.24 -2.11
C ILE A 178 15.30 -16.54 -0.62
N ASP A 179 16.39 -16.09 0.01
CA ASP A 179 16.62 -16.25 1.45
C ASP A 179 15.61 -15.41 2.25
N ILE A 180 15.30 -14.19 1.76
CA ILE A 180 14.28 -13.30 2.32
C ILE A 180 12.88 -13.90 2.13
N VAL A 181 12.57 -14.46 0.95
CA VAL A 181 11.30 -15.16 0.69
C VAL A 181 11.13 -16.34 1.64
N ASN A 182 12.15 -17.18 1.80
CA ASN A 182 12.09 -18.33 2.70
C ASN A 182 11.91 -17.90 4.16
N ALA A 183 12.63 -16.89 4.64
CA ALA A 183 12.46 -16.41 6.02
C ALA A 183 11.07 -15.84 6.33
N VAL A 184 10.37 -15.27 5.33
CA VAL A 184 8.96 -14.87 5.47
C VAL A 184 8.04 -16.09 5.51
N ARG A 185 8.28 -17.12 4.68
CA ARG A 185 7.55 -18.40 4.73
C ARG A 185 7.73 -19.11 6.08
N ASP A 186 8.97 -19.14 6.58
CA ASP A 186 9.37 -19.74 7.88
C ASP A 186 8.88 -18.96 9.11
N SER A 187 8.12 -17.87 8.90
CA SER A 187 7.44 -17.09 9.95
C SER A 187 5.92 -17.34 10.00
N VAL A 188 5.36 -18.04 9.02
CA VAL A 188 3.95 -18.48 9.05
C VAL A 188 3.74 -19.48 10.17
N HIS A 189 2.66 -19.27 10.93
CA HIS A 189 2.25 -20.07 12.06
C HIS A 189 0.73 -20.30 12.02
N GLU A 190 0.23 -21.33 12.69
CA GLU A 190 -1.21 -21.59 12.74
C GLU A 190 -2.00 -20.38 13.25
N LEU A 191 -3.07 -20.01 12.56
CA LEU A 191 -3.96 -18.91 12.97
C LEU A 191 -4.78 -19.32 14.20
N ALA A 192 -4.21 -19.12 15.39
CA ALA A 192 -4.88 -19.38 16.66
C ALA A 192 -6.21 -18.61 16.78
N LEU A 193 -7.26 -19.29 17.29
CA LEU A 193 -8.59 -18.71 17.49
C LEU A 193 -8.62 -17.56 18.50
N LYS A 194 -7.66 -17.52 19.41
CA LYS A 194 -7.47 -16.43 20.38
C LYS A 194 -6.01 -15.98 20.36
N VAL A 195 -5.83 -14.66 20.35
CA VAL A 195 -4.55 -14.00 20.59
C VAL A 195 -4.39 -13.85 22.11
N ASP A 196 -3.17 -14.06 22.64
CA ASP A 196 -2.87 -13.92 24.07
C ASP A 196 -2.75 -12.43 24.47
N THR A 197 -3.89 -11.73 24.44
CA THR A 197 -3.98 -10.29 24.69
C THR A 197 -5.41 -9.86 25.02
N ASP A 198 -5.54 -8.87 25.91
CA ASP A 198 -6.81 -8.16 26.15
C ASP A 198 -7.08 -7.05 25.12
N HIS A 199 -6.17 -6.82 24.15
CA HIS A 199 -6.30 -5.74 23.18
C HIS A 199 -7.39 -6.06 22.12
N PRO A 200 -8.53 -5.35 22.06
CA PRO A 200 -9.67 -5.74 21.23
C PRO A 200 -9.34 -5.74 19.74
N SER A 201 -8.64 -4.71 19.25
CA SER A 201 -8.23 -4.62 17.83
C SER A 201 -7.24 -5.71 17.41
N ALA A 202 -6.48 -6.30 18.34
CA ALA A 202 -5.55 -7.39 18.03
C ALA A 202 -6.32 -8.70 17.78
N GLN A 203 -7.30 -9.01 18.64
CA GLN A 203 -8.20 -10.14 18.42
C GLN A 203 -9.08 -9.95 17.19
N LEU A 204 -9.63 -8.75 16.96
CA LEU A 204 -10.39 -8.42 15.76
C LEU A 204 -9.62 -8.76 14.49
N SER A 205 -8.34 -8.35 14.42
CA SER A 205 -7.52 -8.57 13.23
C SER A 205 -7.30 -10.06 12.95
N ARG A 206 -7.15 -10.88 14.01
CA ARG A 206 -7.09 -12.35 13.90
C ARG A 206 -8.44 -12.97 13.50
N ASP A 207 -9.54 -12.45 14.03
CA ASP A 207 -10.89 -12.87 13.62
C ASP A 207 -11.14 -12.59 12.12
N LEU A 208 -10.70 -11.43 11.61
CA LEU A 208 -10.77 -11.07 10.18
C LEU A 208 -9.89 -11.99 9.31
N SER A 209 -8.64 -12.24 9.72
CA SER A 209 -7.74 -13.19 9.06
C SER A 209 -8.34 -14.59 8.94
N LEU A 210 -8.98 -15.09 10.00
CA LEU A 210 -9.62 -16.41 10.00
C LEU A 210 -10.74 -16.49 8.97
N ILE A 211 -11.65 -15.52 8.97
CA ILE A 211 -12.78 -15.46 8.03
C ILE A 211 -12.31 -15.34 6.57
N HIS A 212 -11.31 -14.48 6.28
CA HIS A 212 -10.78 -14.32 4.92
C HIS A 212 -9.98 -15.53 4.40
N ASN A 213 -9.60 -16.45 5.29
CA ASN A 213 -9.00 -17.74 4.91
C ASN A 213 -10.01 -18.91 5.03
N GLU A 214 -11.31 -18.62 5.12
CA GLU A 214 -12.40 -19.61 5.27
C GLU A 214 -12.23 -20.55 6.48
N LYS A 215 -11.50 -20.10 7.52
CA LYS A 215 -11.23 -20.86 8.74
C LYS A 215 -12.32 -20.61 9.81
N PRO A 216 -12.60 -21.60 10.68
CA PRO A 216 -13.46 -21.38 11.84
C PRO A 216 -12.93 -20.25 12.73
N MET A 217 -13.83 -19.44 13.28
CA MET A 217 -13.49 -18.41 14.26
C MET A 217 -14.05 -18.76 15.66
N ARG A 218 -13.62 -18.01 16.69
CA ARG A 218 -14.15 -18.13 18.05
C ARG A 218 -15.65 -17.82 18.12
N GLN A 219 -16.40 -18.57 18.93
CA GLN A 219 -17.86 -18.41 19.07
C GLN A 219 -18.27 -17.27 20.03
N ASP A 220 -17.33 -16.73 20.82
CA ASP A 220 -17.58 -15.70 21.83
C ASP A 220 -17.34 -14.27 21.31
N ALA A 221 -17.19 -14.09 20.00
CA ALA A 221 -17.04 -12.78 19.39
C ALA A 221 -18.37 -12.01 19.40
N THR A 222 -18.38 -10.84 20.06
CA THR A 222 -19.48 -9.88 19.97
C THR A 222 -19.65 -9.44 18.51
N ARG A 223 -20.89 -9.50 18.02
CA ARG A 223 -21.27 -9.09 16.66
C ARG A 223 -22.25 -7.93 16.73
N ARG A 224 -21.93 -6.85 16.00
CA ARG A 224 -22.76 -5.65 15.88
C ARG A 224 -22.36 -4.92 14.59
N ARG A 225 -23.31 -4.63 13.70
CA ARG A 225 -23.03 -3.76 12.54
C ARG A 225 -22.65 -2.33 13.03
N PRO A 226 -21.63 -1.67 12.45
CA PRO A 226 -21.37 -0.25 12.65
C PRO A 226 -22.63 0.59 12.38
N LYS A 227 -22.70 1.81 12.92
CA LYS A 227 -23.83 2.74 12.66
C LYS A 227 -23.90 3.16 11.19
N ARG A 228 -22.77 3.16 10.48
CA ARG A 228 -22.66 3.44 9.05
C ARG A 228 -21.58 2.57 8.41
N VAL A 229 -21.91 1.90 7.32
CA VAL A 229 -21.02 1.12 6.47
C VAL A 229 -21.08 1.72 5.07
N ILE A 230 -19.97 2.24 4.56
CA ILE A 230 -19.90 3.02 3.33
C ILE A 230 -18.96 2.31 2.35
N GLY A 231 -19.48 1.88 1.21
CA GLY A 231 -18.69 1.36 0.11
C GLY A 231 -18.11 2.49 -0.75
N LEU A 232 -16.82 2.41 -1.09
CA LEU A 232 -16.18 3.29 -2.07
C LEU A 232 -15.69 2.46 -3.26
N THR A 233 -16.37 2.62 -4.39
CA THR A 233 -16.03 1.99 -5.67
C THR A 233 -15.75 3.03 -6.74
N GLY A 234 -15.16 2.64 -7.86
CA GLY A 234 -14.71 3.55 -8.90
C GLY A 234 -13.52 3.01 -9.71
N SER A 235 -13.17 3.70 -10.79
CA SER A 235 -12.21 3.20 -11.77
C SER A 235 -10.78 3.08 -11.21
N PRO A 236 -9.93 2.20 -11.80
CA PRO A 236 -8.53 2.11 -11.43
C PRO A 236 -7.84 3.47 -11.50
N GLY A 237 -7.26 3.91 -10.38
CA GLY A 237 -6.59 5.22 -10.32
C GLY A 237 -7.54 6.43 -10.21
N ALA A 238 -8.85 6.25 -10.02
CA ALA A 238 -9.79 7.33 -9.69
C ALA A 238 -9.40 8.08 -8.40
N GLY A 239 -8.60 7.44 -7.54
CA GLY A 239 -8.06 8.02 -6.31
C GLY A 239 -8.83 7.61 -5.04
N LYS A 240 -9.59 6.51 -5.10
CA LYS A 240 -10.34 5.90 -4.00
C LYS A 240 -9.54 5.87 -2.69
N SER A 241 -8.38 5.23 -2.65
CA SER A 241 -7.55 5.14 -1.44
C SER A 241 -6.99 6.48 -0.94
N THR A 242 -6.84 7.46 -1.83
CA THR A 242 -6.55 8.84 -1.41
C THR A 242 -7.77 9.50 -0.75
N LEU A 243 -8.98 9.30 -1.29
CA LEU A 243 -10.23 9.76 -0.67
C LEU A 243 -10.49 9.08 0.67
N VAL A 244 -10.36 7.75 0.75
CA VAL A 244 -10.49 6.97 1.99
C VAL A 244 -9.56 7.50 3.08
N ALA A 245 -8.29 7.76 2.74
CA ALA A 245 -7.35 8.36 3.68
C ALA A 245 -7.74 9.79 4.10
N GLN A 246 -8.28 10.61 3.21
CA GLN A 246 -8.78 11.93 3.58
C GLN A 246 -10.04 11.86 4.45
N LEU A 247 -10.96 10.96 4.16
CA LEU A 247 -12.19 10.73 4.92
C LEU A 247 -11.89 10.17 6.32
N ALA A 248 -10.97 9.20 6.43
CA ALA A 248 -10.49 8.70 7.71
C ALA A 248 -9.81 9.80 8.54
N ARG A 249 -9.02 10.67 7.89
CA ARG A 249 -8.39 11.83 8.54
C ARG A 249 -9.40 12.90 8.95
N GLU A 250 -10.43 13.15 8.15
CA GLU A 250 -11.49 14.10 8.51
C GLU A 250 -12.35 13.53 9.65
N HIS A 251 -12.72 12.24 9.59
CA HIS A 251 -13.39 11.53 10.69
C HIS A 251 -12.64 11.70 12.01
N PHE A 252 -11.34 11.42 12.04
CA PHE A 252 -10.49 11.63 13.22
C PHE A 252 -10.52 13.08 13.75
N LYS A 253 -10.53 14.10 12.87
CA LYS A 253 -10.68 15.51 13.32
C LYS A 253 -12.06 15.82 13.87
N ARG A 254 -13.12 15.22 13.33
CA ARG A 254 -14.49 15.40 13.81
C ARG A 254 -14.67 14.69 15.17
N ALA A 255 -14.22 13.44 15.29
CA ALA A 255 -14.29 12.65 16.52
C ALA A 255 -13.49 13.27 17.70
N GLN A 256 -12.38 13.96 17.43
CA GLN A 256 -11.66 14.75 18.46
C GLN A 256 -12.47 15.94 19.02
N LYS A 257 -13.44 16.47 18.26
CA LYS A 257 -14.31 17.57 18.69
C LYS A 257 -15.61 17.06 19.30
N ASP A 258 -16.12 15.94 18.77
CA ASP A 258 -17.33 15.27 19.23
C ASP A 258 -17.08 13.75 19.33
N PRO A 259 -16.76 13.23 20.53
CA PRO A 259 -16.53 11.80 20.74
C PRO A 259 -17.76 10.92 20.47
N SER A 260 -18.97 11.48 20.35
CA SER A 260 -20.19 10.69 20.07
C SER A 260 -20.25 10.13 18.64
N ILE A 261 -19.39 10.65 17.75
CA ILE A 261 -19.15 10.13 16.39
C ILE A 261 -18.49 8.74 16.42
N GLY A 262 -17.83 8.37 17.53
CA GLY A 262 -17.09 7.11 17.68
C GLY A 262 -15.79 7.09 16.88
N ARG A 263 -15.26 5.89 16.63
CA ARG A 263 -14.06 5.64 15.81
C ARG A 263 -14.42 5.20 14.39
N CYS A 264 -13.46 5.32 13.49
CA CYS A 264 -13.55 4.85 12.11
C CYS A 264 -12.76 3.55 11.93
N ALA A 265 -13.29 2.65 11.11
CA ALA A 265 -12.57 1.51 10.57
C ALA A 265 -12.50 1.61 9.05
N VAL A 266 -11.45 1.05 8.45
CA VAL A 266 -11.30 0.89 7.02
C VAL A 266 -11.02 -0.58 6.71
N LEU A 267 -11.77 -1.14 5.78
CA LEU A 267 -11.50 -2.45 5.18
C LEU A 267 -11.22 -2.24 3.71
N ALA A 268 -9.97 -2.44 3.27
CA ALA A 268 -9.54 -2.21 1.90
C ALA A 268 -9.33 -3.53 1.17
N PHE A 269 -9.86 -3.63 -0.05
CA PHE A 269 -9.70 -4.80 -0.92
C PHE A 269 -8.73 -4.48 -2.06
N ASP A 270 -7.62 -5.22 -2.11
CA ASP A 270 -6.56 -5.10 -3.11
C ASP A 270 -6.56 -6.33 -4.06
N PRO A 271 -6.06 -6.22 -5.31
CA PRO A 271 -6.10 -7.32 -6.27
C PRO A 271 -4.94 -8.31 -6.05
N LYS A 272 -5.24 -9.60 -5.80
CA LYS A 272 -4.21 -10.66 -5.77
C LYS A 272 -3.77 -11.10 -7.18
N SER A 273 -2.48 -11.42 -7.31
CA SER A 273 -1.85 -11.84 -8.56
C SER A 273 -2.55 -13.06 -9.17
N PRO A 274 -2.98 -13.03 -10.45
CA PRO A 274 -3.67 -14.18 -11.04
C PRO A 274 -2.75 -15.40 -11.21
N ILE A 275 -1.43 -15.18 -11.29
CA ILE A 275 -0.39 -16.20 -11.50
C ILE A 275 0.14 -16.76 -10.17
N THR A 276 0.39 -15.88 -9.19
CA THR A 276 1.13 -16.25 -7.95
C THR A 276 0.30 -16.19 -6.68
N ASN A 277 -0.94 -15.68 -6.71
CA ASN A 277 -1.79 -15.37 -5.55
C ASN A 277 -1.23 -14.35 -4.55
N GLY A 278 0.01 -13.88 -4.72
CA GLY A 278 0.60 -12.80 -3.93
C GLY A 278 0.02 -11.42 -4.27
N ALA A 279 0.06 -10.50 -3.32
CA ALA A 279 -0.55 -9.17 -3.42
C ALA A 279 0.43 -8.08 -2.96
N LEU A 280 0.26 -6.86 -3.48
CA LEU A 280 0.94 -5.66 -3.00
C LEU A 280 -0.14 -4.79 -2.37
N LEU A 281 -0.35 -4.92 -1.07
CA LEU A 281 -1.38 -4.22 -0.31
C LEU A 281 -0.89 -2.78 -0.10
N GLY A 282 -1.41 -1.88 -0.93
CA GLY A 282 -0.79 -0.58 -1.21
C GLY A 282 -1.61 0.61 -0.72
N ASP A 283 -2.90 0.43 -0.49
CA ASP A 283 -3.82 1.54 -0.24
C ASP A 283 -3.62 2.18 1.14
N ARG A 284 -3.15 1.40 2.13
CA ARG A 284 -2.71 1.87 3.45
C ARG A 284 -1.69 3.03 3.38
N LEU A 285 -0.86 3.07 2.33
CA LEU A 285 0.19 4.10 2.11
C LEU A 285 -0.34 5.53 2.03
N ARG A 286 -1.65 5.71 1.84
CA ARG A 286 -2.28 7.04 1.74
C ARG A 286 -2.62 7.63 3.11
N VAL A 287 -2.72 6.80 4.15
CA VAL A 287 -3.18 7.17 5.50
C VAL A 287 -1.98 7.54 6.40
N ASP A 288 -2.11 8.63 7.13
CA ASP A 288 -1.04 9.15 8.00
C ASP A 288 -1.17 8.60 9.44
N PHE A 289 -0.84 7.32 9.62
CA PHE A 289 -0.89 6.63 10.91
C PHE A 289 0.06 7.19 11.96
N ASN A 290 1.11 7.91 11.57
CA ASN A 290 1.98 8.63 12.51
C ASN A 290 1.21 9.70 13.32
N ASN A 291 0.16 10.29 12.74
CA ASN A 291 -0.65 11.34 13.38
C ASN A 291 -2.04 10.84 13.83
N ILE A 292 -2.61 9.85 13.14
CA ILE A 292 -3.93 9.29 13.47
C ILE A 292 -3.84 8.20 14.55
N GLY A 293 -2.71 7.50 14.65
CA GLY A 293 -2.51 6.42 15.60
C GLY A 293 -3.63 5.38 15.50
N GLU A 294 -4.21 5.03 16.65
CA GLU A 294 -5.25 3.99 16.75
C GLU A 294 -6.68 4.51 16.51
N HIS A 295 -6.90 5.81 16.34
CA HIS A 295 -8.25 6.35 16.17
C HIS A 295 -8.94 5.82 14.90
N VAL A 296 -8.16 5.37 13.92
CA VAL A 296 -8.62 4.64 12.74
C VAL A 296 -8.03 3.23 12.77
N TYR A 297 -8.89 2.21 12.73
CA TYR A 297 -8.49 0.84 12.44
C TYR A 297 -8.43 0.65 10.92
N TYR A 298 -7.45 -0.09 10.40
CA TYR A 298 -7.31 -0.30 8.95
C TYR A 298 -6.81 -1.71 8.66
N HIS A 299 -7.55 -2.49 7.87
CA HIS A 299 -7.18 -3.86 7.50
C HIS A 299 -7.28 -4.05 5.98
N SER A 300 -6.28 -4.70 5.38
CA SER A 300 -6.14 -4.89 3.93
C SER A 300 -6.32 -6.37 3.55
N LEU A 301 -7.29 -6.67 2.67
CA LEU A 301 -7.61 -8.02 2.18
C LEU A 301 -7.28 -8.17 0.69
N ALA A 302 -7.00 -9.40 0.24
CA ALA A 302 -6.53 -9.66 -1.12
C ALA A 302 -7.50 -10.59 -1.88
N ILE A 303 -8.26 -10.03 -2.83
CA ILE A 303 -9.35 -10.75 -3.52
C ILE A 303 -9.15 -10.84 -5.04
N ARG A 304 -9.97 -11.66 -5.70
CA ARG A 304 -10.05 -11.76 -7.18
C ARG A 304 -11.43 -11.28 -7.61
N GLY A 305 -11.50 -10.19 -8.35
CA GLY A 305 -12.79 -9.58 -8.71
C GLY A 305 -13.56 -9.16 -7.46
N GLU A 306 -14.83 -9.56 -7.39
CA GLU A 306 -15.78 -9.20 -6.32
C GLU A 306 -15.99 -10.32 -5.29
N ASP A 307 -14.93 -11.08 -5.02
CA ASP A 307 -14.89 -12.16 -4.04
C ASP A 307 -14.89 -11.61 -2.59
N TYR A 308 -16.02 -11.02 -2.19
CA TYR A 308 -16.27 -10.42 -0.87
C TYR A 308 -16.77 -11.46 0.16
N HIS A 309 -16.30 -12.72 0.08
CA HIS A 309 -16.69 -13.73 1.07
C HIS A 309 -16.35 -13.27 2.50
N GLY A 310 -17.22 -13.59 3.45
CA GLY A 310 -17.04 -13.18 4.84
C GLY A 310 -17.14 -11.67 5.12
N LEU A 311 -17.43 -10.81 4.14
CA LEU A 311 -17.55 -9.36 4.36
C LEU A 311 -18.67 -9.02 5.35
N ASN A 312 -19.80 -9.73 5.35
CA ASN A 312 -20.86 -9.55 6.34
C ASN A 312 -20.38 -9.86 7.78
N ASP A 313 -19.65 -10.96 7.97
CA ASP A 313 -19.04 -11.29 9.26
C ASP A 313 -17.99 -10.24 9.67
N ALA A 314 -17.13 -9.82 8.74
CA ALA A 314 -16.12 -8.79 8.98
C ALA A 314 -16.75 -7.47 9.45
N ILE A 315 -17.83 -7.02 8.80
CA ILE A 315 -18.59 -5.84 9.19
C ILE A 315 -19.12 -5.98 10.63
N GLU A 316 -19.78 -7.08 10.96
CA GLU A 316 -20.32 -7.32 12.30
C GLU A 316 -19.25 -7.40 13.40
N LEU A 317 -18.08 -7.95 13.09
CA LEU A 317 -16.97 -8.05 14.03
C LEU A 317 -16.30 -6.70 14.25
N ILE A 318 -16.11 -5.92 13.20
CA ILE A 318 -15.57 -4.56 13.31
C ILE A 318 -16.46 -3.72 14.24
N GLY A 319 -17.77 -3.68 14.02
CA GLY A 319 -18.65 -2.93 14.91
C GLY A 319 -18.79 -3.54 16.31
N GLY A 320 -18.59 -4.85 16.47
CA GLY A 320 -18.66 -5.57 17.75
C GLY A 320 -17.38 -5.58 18.61
N ALA A 321 -16.21 -5.28 18.04
CA ALA A 321 -14.91 -5.41 18.72
C ALA A 321 -14.69 -4.43 19.88
N CYS A 322 -15.27 -3.23 19.78
CA CYS A 322 -15.14 -2.16 20.77
C CYS A 322 -16.52 -1.57 21.12
N SER A 323 -16.64 -0.92 22.28
CA SER A 323 -17.91 -0.33 22.75
C SER A 323 -17.73 1.09 23.27
N GLY A 324 -18.84 1.80 23.51
CA GLY A 324 -18.82 3.21 23.93
C GLY A 324 -18.20 4.12 22.85
N ASN A 325 -17.42 5.12 23.28
CA ASN A 325 -16.75 6.05 22.38
C ASN A 325 -15.62 5.39 21.57
N ASP A 326 -15.16 4.21 21.99
CA ASP A 326 -14.15 3.41 21.27
C ASP A 326 -14.73 2.51 20.19
N ALA A 327 -16.06 2.46 20.06
CA ALA A 327 -16.74 1.66 19.04
C ALA A 327 -16.40 2.14 17.62
N TYR A 328 -16.11 1.20 16.72
CA TYR A 328 -15.99 1.46 15.29
C TYR A 328 -17.40 1.64 14.71
N ASP A 329 -17.92 2.86 14.80
CA ASP A 329 -19.28 3.21 14.40
C ASP A 329 -19.38 3.65 12.94
N THR A 330 -18.26 3.97 12.29
CA THR A 330 -18.17 4.19 10.85
C THR A 330 -17.18 3.20 10.25
N LEU A 331 -17.59 2.46 9.22
CA LEU A 331 -16.73 1.58 8.45
C LEU A 331 -16.71 2.05 6.99
N LEU A 332 -15.53 2.37 6.48
CA LEU A 332 -15.28 2.60 5.06
C LEU A 332 -14.80 1.29 4.43
N VAL A 333 -15.45 0.84 3.36
CA VAL A 333 -15.06 -0.36 2.60
C VAL A 333 -14.57 0.09 1.23
N GLU A 334 -13.27 -0.04 0.98
CA GLU A 334 -12.68 0.27 -0.32
C GLU A 334 -12.67 -0.96 -1.21
N THR A 335 -13.28 -0.85 -2.40
CA THR A 335 -13.19 -1.91 -3.42
C THR A 335 -11.88 -1.85 -4.19
N VAL A 336 -11.57 -2.91 -4.92
CA VAL A 336 -10.35 -3.04 -5.72
C VAL A 336 -10.20 -1.91 -6.74
N GLY A 337 -11.27 -1.53 -7.43
CA GLY A 337 -11.21 -0.71 -8.63
C GLY A 337 -10.25 -1.28 -9.68
N ALA A 338 -10.31 -2.60 -9.92
CA ALA A 338 -9.65 -3.26 -11.04
C ALA A 338 -10.61 -3.52 -12.22
N GLY A 339 -11.92 -3.45 -11.99
CA GLY A 339 -12.96 -3.60 -13.01
C GLY A 339 -13.89 -2.39 -13.09
N GLN A 340 -14.57 -2.26 -14.24
CA GLN A 340 -15.65 -1.28 -14.42
C GLN A 340 -17.03 -1.83 -13.99
N ASN A 341 -17.07 -3.03 -13.37
CA ASN A 341 -18.30 -3.77 -13.03
C ASN A 341 -18.40 -4.10 -11.52
N GLU A 342 -17.76 -3.32 -10.65
CA GLU A 342 -17.73 -3.57 -9.19
C GLU A 342 -19.03 -3.13 -8.49
N THR A 343 -20.12 -3.84 -8.79
CA THR A 343 -21.48 -3.55 -8.31
C THR A 343 -21.89 -4.31 -7.05
N MET A 344 -21.31 -5.49 -6.79
CA MET A 344 -21.69 -6.38 -5.67
C MET A 344 -21.49 -5.74 -4.30
N ILE A 345 -20.61 -4.73 -4.18
CA ILE A 345 -20.36 -4.04 -2.91
C ILE A 345 -21.65 -3.44 -2.29
N ARG A 346 -22.62 -3.04 -3.13
CA ARG A 346 -23.91 -2.47 -2.69
C ARG A 346 -24.72 -3.42 -1.83
N ASP A 347 -24.56 -4.74 -1.99
CA ASP A 347 -25.30 -5.74 -1.20
C ASP A 347 -24.80 -5.86 0.25
N PHE A 348 -23.64 -5.27 0.57
CA PHE A 348 -22.99 -5.37 1.90
C PHE A 348 -23.00 -4.06 2.69
N VAL A 349 -23.08 -2.90 2.02
CA VAL A 349 -22.90 -1.57 2.61
C VAL A 349 -24.23 -0.84 2.74
N ASP A 350 -24.31 0.15 3.63
CA ASP A 350 -25.52 0.98 3.78
C ASP A 350 -25.61 2.01 2.65
N HIS A 351 -24.47 2.59 2.25
CA HIS A 351 -24.35 3.59 1.18
C HIS A 351 -23.15 3.34 0.28
N THR A 352 -23.28 3.61 -1.01
CA THR A 352 -22.21 3.46 -2.01
C THR A 352 -21.81 4.80 -2.63
N ALA A 353 -20.56 5.20 -2.43
CA ALA A 353 -19.94 6.34 -3.11
C ALA A 353 -19.20 5.87 -4.36
N VAL A 354 -19.63 6.35 -5.53
CA VAL A 354 -19.01 6.03 -6.83
C VAL A 354 -18.05 7.15 -7.22
N VAL A 355 -16.76 6.81 -7.26
CA VAL A 355 -15.66 7.73 -7.54
C VAL A 355 -15.32 7.74 -9.02
N LEU A 356 -15.44 8.91 -9.63
CA LEU A 356 -15.20 9.20 -11.04
C LEU A 356 -14.09 10.23 -11.18
N THR A 357 -13.46 10.33 -12.35
CA THR A 357 -12.47 11.40 -12.63
C THR A 357 -12.61 12.00 -14.02
N PRO A 358 -12.38 13.32 -14.18
CA PRO A 358 -12.48 14.02 -15.46
C PRO A 358 -11.63 13.41 -16.59
N GLY A 359 -12.13 13.50 -17.82
CA GLY A 359 -11.37 13.17 -19.04
C GLY A 359 -11.04 11.70 -19.28
N MET A 360 -11.45 10.78 -18.41
CA MET A 360 -11.21 9.33 -18.56
C MET A 360 -12.22 8.62 -19.48
N GLY A 361 -13.37 9.24 -19.77
CA GLY A 361 -14.50 8.57 -20.44
C GLY A 361 -15.17 7.47 -19.60
N ASP A 362 -14.83 7.40 -18.31
CA ASP A 362 -15.30 6.36 -17.38
C ASP A 362 -16.83 6.34 -17.27
N ALA A 363 -17.49 7.49 -17.15
CA ALA A 363 -18.94 7.57 -16.91
C ALA A 363 -19.75 6.73 -17.91
N VAL A 364 -19.53 6.90 -19.22
CA VAL A 364 -20.27 6.15 -20.26
C VAL A 364 -19.94 4.65 -20.29
N GLN A 365 -18.78 4.23 -19.76
CA GLN A 365 -18.42 2.80 -19.66
C GLN A 365 -18.94 2.17 -18.36
N MET A 366 -18.91 2.93 -17.25
CA MET A 366 -19.48 2.55 -15.96
C MET A 366 -21.01 2.47 -16.00
N ASP A 367 -21.66 3.35 -16.75
CA ASP A 367 -23.10 3.32 -17.01
C ASP A 367 -23.50 1.98 -17.66
N LYS A 368 -22.82 1.61 -18.76
CA LYS A 368 -22.98 0.31 -19.44
C LYS A 368 -22.67 -0.90 -18.58
N ALA A 369 -21.93 -0.71 -17.49
CA ALA A 369 -21.53 -1.76 -16.56
C ALA A 369 -22.36 -1.77 -15.25
N GLY A 370 -23.34 -0.87 -15.12
CA GLY A 370 -24.22 -0.77 -13.94
C GLY A 370 -23.58 -0.11 -12.71
N ILE A 371 -22.32 0.35 -12.77
CA ILE A 371 -21.68 1.02 -11.62
C ILE A 371 -22.42 2.33 -11.25
N LEU A 372 -23.00 3.04 -12.21
CA LEU A 372 -23.70 4.29 -11.88
C LEU A 372 -25.07 4.05 -11.22
N GLU A 373 -25.70 2.90 -11.47
CA GLU A 373 -26.98 2.50 -10.86
C GLU A 373 -26.84 2.19 -9.36
N ILE A 374 -25.66 1.77 -8.91
CA ILE A 374 -25.42 1.44 -7.50
C ILE A 374 -25.12 2.66 -6.62
N ALA A 375 -24.95 3.86 -7.18
CA ALA A 375 -24.54 5.05 -6.44
C ALA A 375 -25.63 5.61 -5.51
N ASP A 376 -25.26 5.89 -4.26
CA ASP A 376 -25.99 6.78 -3.36
C ASP A 376 -25.35 8.18 -3.32
N ILE A 377 -24.08 8.30 -3.73
CA ILE A 377 -23.34 9.55 -3.94
C ILE A 377 -22.40 9.38 -5.14
N PHE A 378 -22.34 10.38 -6.02
CA PHE A 378 -21.26 10.49 -7.02
C PHE A 378 -20.14 11.40 -6.51
N VAL A 379 -18.89 10.97 -6.65
CA VAL A 379 -17.71 11.74 -6.27
C VAL A 379 -16.89 12.05 -7.51
N CYS A 380 -16.95 13.29 -7.99
CA CYS A 380 -16.07 13.78 -9.06
C CYS A 380 -14.71 14.14 -8.42
N ASN A 381 -13.79 13.17 -8.37
CA ASN A 381 -12.45 13.41 -7.82
C ASN A 381 -11.49 13.92 -8.91
N LYS A 382 -10.41 14.56 -8.48
CA LYS A 382 -9.49 15.30 -9.35
C LYS A 382 -10.22 16.39 -10.14
N ALA A 383 -11.14 17.11 -9.49
CA ALA A 383 -11.87 18.26 -10.05
C ALA A 383 -10.93 19.44 -10.45
N ASP A 384 -9.62 19.31 -10.25
CA ASP A 384 -8.57 20.19 -10.80
C ASP A 384 -8.11 19.79 -12.23
N HIS A 385 -8.63 18.70 -12.80
CA HIS A 385 -8.33 18.25 -14.17
C HIS A 385 -9.31 18.81 -15.22
N PRO A 386 -8.86 19.03 -16.47
CA PRO A 386 -9.74 19.38 -17.59
C PRO A 386 -10.84 18.34 -17.84
N GLY A 387 -12.04 18.81 -18.22
CA GLY A 387 -13.22 17.96 -18.43
C GLY A 387 -14.07 17.74 -17.18
N GLU A 388 -13.83 18.49 -16.11
CA GLU A 388 -14.63 18.44 -14.87
C GLU A 388 -16.07 18.93 -15.12
N ASP A 389 -16.25 20.14 -15.65
CA ASP A 389 -17.56 20.69 -16.06
C ASP A 389 -18.39 19.70 -16.92
N GLU A 390 -17.71 18.96 -17.82
CA GLU A 390 -18.32 17.97 -18.71
C GLU A 390 -18.78 16.74 -17.91
N LEU A 391 -17.91 16.14 -17.10
CA LEU A 391 -18.25 15.00 -16.24
C LEU A 391 -19.36 15.36 -15.23
N VAL A 392 -19.30 16.52 -14.59
CA VAL A 392 -20.32 16.94 -13.62
C VAL A 392 -21.65 17.24 -14.31
N ARG A 393 -21.64 17.73 -15.55
CA ARG A 393 -22.86 17.86 -16.37
C ARG A 393 -23.44 16.50 -16.73
N ASP A 394 -22.64 15.58 -17.27
CA ASP A 394 -23.06 14.23 -17.63
C ASP A 394 -23.67 13.51 -16.41
N LEU A 395 -23.06 13.66 -15.24
CA LEU A 395 -23.59 13.14 -13.98
C LEU A 395 -24.91 13.79 -13.60
N ARG A 396 -25.08 15.12 -13.75
CA ARG A 396 -26.37 15.79 -13.45
C ARG A 396 -27.51 15.30 -14.34
N ASP A 397 -27.22 14.94 -15.59
CA ASP A 397 -28.22 14.44 -16.54
C ASP A 397 -28.74 13.03 -16.17
N ILE A 398 -27.98 12.22 -15.41
CA ILE A 398 -28.38 10.86 -14.97
C ILE A 398 -28.66 10.72 -13.46
N ALA A 399 -28.09 11.57 -12.60
CA ALA A 399 -28.11 11.38 -11.14
C ALA A 399 -29.50 11.56 -10.51
N GLY A 400 -30.38 12.34 -11.12
CA GLY A 400 -31.73 12.62 -10.62
C GLY A 400 -31.73 13.36 -9.27
N LYS A 401 -31.68 12.60 -8.17
CA LYS A 401 -31.57 13.13 -6.79
C LYS A 401 -30.26 12.73 -6.07
N ILE A 402 -29.43 11.90 -6.69
CA ILE A 402 -28.16 11.46 -6.12
C ILE A 402 -27.23 12.68 -6.00
N PRO A 403 -26.69 13.00 -4.82
CA PRO A 403 -25.76 14.11 -4.65
C PRO A 403 -24.46 13.86 -5.42
N ILE A 404 -23.93 14.93 -6.03
CA ILE A 404 -22.63 14.94 -6.71
C ILE A 404 -21.71 15.83 -5.90
N VAL A 405 -20.55 15.32 -5.48
CA VAL A 405 -19.54 16.06 -4.72
C VAL A 405 -18.23 16.11 -5.49
N GLU A 406 -17.80 17.32 -5.82
CA GLU A 406 -16.49 17.59 -6.43
C GLU A 406 -15.40 17.55 -5.36
N THR A 407 -14.30 16.84 -5.64
CA THR A 407 -13.19 16.69 -4.71
C THR A 407 -11.83 16.79 -5.39
N VAL A 408 -10.83 17.23 -4.63
CA VAL A 408 -9.42 17.11 -5.00
C VAL A 408 -8.70 16.49 -3.81
N ALA A 409 -8.73 15.15 -3.73
CA ALA A 409 -8.28 14.39 -2.56
C ALA A 409 -6.80 14.65 -2.19
N THR A 410 -5.94 14.90 -3.17
CA THR A 410 -4.53 15.28 -2.99
C THR A 410 -4.35 16.61 -2.27
N HIS A 411 -5.31 17.52 -2.38
CA HIS A 411 -5.33 18.85 -1.76
C HIS A 411 -6.36 18.95 -0.62
N ALA A 412 -7.01 17.84 -0.24
CA ALA A 412 -8.09 17.75 0.74
C ALA A 412 -9.29 18.72 0.50
N LYS A 413 -9.53 19.13 -0.75
CA LYS A 413 -10.69 19.96 -1.14
C LYS A 413 -11.93 19.08 -1.36
N GLY A 414 -13.10 19.57 -0.94
CA GLY A 414 -14.38 18.84 -1.04
C GLY A 414 -14.55 17.71 -0.01
N ILE A 415 -13.53 17.46 0.84
CA ILE A 415 -13.54 16.36 1.81
C ILE A 415 -14.50 16.60 2.98
N PRO A 416 -14.55 17.79 3.61
CA PRO A 416 -15.57 18.09 4.62
C PRO A 416 -17.00 17.93 4.06
N GLU A 417 -17.24 18.43 2.85
CA GLU A 417 -18.54 18.37 2.17
C GLU A 417 -18.93 16.92 1.83
N LEU A 418 -18.00 16.12 1.32
CA LEU A 418 -18.20 14.69 1.07
C LEU A 418 -18.48 13.94 2.38
N PHE A 419 -17.72 14.22 3.44
CA PHE A 419 -17.92 13.63 4.76
C PHE A 419 -19.30 13.95 5.33
N ASP A 420 -19.71 15.22 5.30
CA ASP A 420 -21.01 15.65 5.81
C ASP A 420 -22.16 15.05 4.99
N THR A 421 -21.99 14.93 3.67
CA THR A 421 -22.95 14.21 2.81
C THR A 421 -23.04 12.73 3.19
N LEU A 422 -21.91 12.02 3.28
CA LEU A 422 -21.83 10.61 3.67
C LEU A 422 -22.41 10.32 5.06
N MET A 423 -22.35 11.28 5.98
CA MET A 423 -22.93 11.16 7.32
C MET A 423 -24.45 11.46 7.36
N ALA A 424 -25.00 12.13 6.34
CA ALA A 424 -26.40 12.57 6.28
C ALA A 424 -27.29 11.73 5.34
N VAL A 425 -26.71 10.96 4.40
CA VAL A 425 -27.50 9.96 3.66
C VAL A 425 -28.07 8.94 4.67
N GLY A 426 -29.33 8.57 4.50
CA GLY A 426 -30.00 7.56 5.33
C GLY A 426 -30.47 7.98 6.73
N SER A 427 -30.27 9.25 7.15
CA SER A 427 -30.76 9.77 8.44
C SER A 427 -32.16 10.40 8.40
#